data_AF-A0A7X2JE48-F1
#
_entry.id   AF-A0A7X2JE48-F1
#
_cell.length_a   1.000
_cell.length_b   1.000
_cell.length_c   1.000
_cell.angle_alpha   90.00
_cell.angle_beta   90.00
_cell.angle_gamma   90.00
#
_symmetry.space_group_name_H-M   'P 1'
#
loop_
_entity.id
_entity.type
_entity.pdbx_description
1 polymer ?
#
loop_
_entity_poly.entity_id
_entity_poly.type
_entity_poly.pdbx_seq_one_letter_code
_entity_poly.pdbx_strand_id
1 'polypeptide(L)'
;MTHNKQVTTVTRDRASAKAVEEILPDCMQSADRFHLHQNLLEAVKSVINSTVPVDIKIPKDASLTYAEAAVSAPLVERGKKMPEAVDNLIEYNPKSVQLYNSIREYAAAGYSKRKIAKILHCGRNTVNKYLNGDYESLCNRDFRSGMD
;
A
#
# COMPACT_ATOMS: atom_id res chain seq x y z
N MET A 1 32.70 31.22 -13.21
CA MET A 1 31.40 31.83 -12.86
C MET A 1 31.20 31.86 -11.33
N THR A 2 32.18 32.40 -10.61
CA THR A 2 32.20 32.61 -9.14
C THR A 2 31.26 33.71 -8.62
N HIS A 3 30.27 34.10 -9.43
CA HIS A 3 29.64 35.42 -9.38
C HIS A 3 28.19 35.44 -8.86
N ASN A 4 27.66 34.32 -8.38
CA ASN A 4 26.25 34.23 -7.95
C ASN A 4 26.10 33.67 -6.53
N LYS A 5 26.99 34.05 -5.59
CA LYS A 5 26.92 33.63 -4.16
C LYS A 5 25.61 34.04 -3.45
N GLN A 6 24.86 34.96 -4.05
CA GLN A 6 23.54 35.39 -3.58
C GLN A 6 22.45 34.33 -3.76
N VAL A 7 22.66 33.34 -4.63
CA VAL A 7 21.69 32.26 -4.84
C VAL A 7 21.91 31.19 -3.77
N THR A 8 21.02 31.17 -2.78
CA THR A 8 21.08 30.26 -1.61
C THR A 8 20.21 29.03 -1.76
N THR A 9 19.16 29.09 -2.59
CA THR A 9 18.21 27.99 -2.80
C THR A 9 17.78 27.92 -4.25
N VAL A 10 17.73 26.70 -4.79
CA VAL A 10 17.30 26.41 -6.16
C VAL A 10 16.21 25.33 -6.11
N THR A 11 15.07 25.61 -6.73
CA THR A 11 13.98 24.65 -6.94
C THR A 11 14.06 24.09 -8.37
N ARG A 12 13.90 22.77 -8.54
CA ARG A 12 13.99 22.13 -9.86
C ARG A 12 13.07 20.91 -9.99
N ASP A 13 12.87 20.51 -11.25
CA ASP A 13 11.92 19.46 -11.66
C ASP A 13 12.45 18.02 -11.58
N ARG A 14 13.73 17.79 -11.27
CA ARG A 14 14.35 16.43 -11.26
C ARG A 14 15.07 16.12 -9.95
N ALA A 15 15.57 14.88 -9.79
CA ALA A 15 16.23 14.37 -8.59
C ALA A 15 17.74 14.67 -8.44
N SER A 16 18.52 14.77 -9.53
CA SER A 16 19.95 15.13 -9.50
C SER A 16 20.31 16.24 -10.49
N ALA A 17 21.19 17.16 -10.08
CA ALA A 17 21.68 18.23 -10.93
C ALA A 17 23.15 18.52 -10.59
N LYS A 18 24.03 17.62 -11.02
CA LYS A 18 25.49 17.74 -10.82
C LYS A 18 26.03 19.09 -11.29
N ALA A 19 25.47 19.63 -12.38
CA ALA A 19 25.85 20.95 -12.88
C ALA A 19 25.58 22.08 -11.87
N VAL A 20 24.48 22.01 -11.09
CA VAL A 20 24.19 23.03 -10.07
C VAL A 20 25.13 22.88 -8.88
N GLU A 21 25.46 21.64 -8.50
CA GLU A 21 26.41 21.33 -7.42
C GLU A 21 27.84 21.77 -7.76
N GLU A 22 28.26 21.60 -9.02
CA GLU A 22 29.58 22.06 -9.51
C GLU A 22 29.68 23.60 -9.56
N ILE A 23 28.59 24.28 -9.90
CA ILE A 23 28.58 25.75 -10.07
C ILE A 23 28.30 26.46 -8.74
N LEU A 24 27.47 25.88 -7.87
CA LEU A 24 27.01 26.42 -6.59
C LEU A 24 26.97 25.31 -5.51
N PRO A 25 28.13 24.92 -4.95
CA PRO A 25 28.22 23.81 -4.00
C PRO A 25 27.47 24.08 -2.70
N ASP A 26 27.40 25.34 -2.27
CA ASP A 26 26.75 25.75 -1.02
C ASP A 26 25.24 26.02 -1.20
N CYS A 27 24.71 25.90 -2.41
CA CYS A 27 23.30 26.17 -2.67
C CYS A 27 22.42 24.99 -2.27
N MET A 28 21.39 25.25 -1.46
CA MET A 28 20.36 24.27 -1.17
C MET A 28 19.57 23.95 -2.43
N GLN A 29 19.43 22.68 -2.77
CA GLN A 29 18.64 22.23 -3.91
C GLN A 29 17.38 21.50 -3.42
N SER A 30 16.21 21.95 -3.88
CA SER A 30 14.94 21.30 -3.62
C SER A 30 14.39 20.74 -4.94
N ALA A 31 14.03 19.46 -4.94
CA ALA A 31 13.36 18.82 -6.07
C ALA A 31 11.83 19.00 -5.95
N ASP A 32 11.11 18.70 -7.03
CA ASP A 32 9.65 18.62 -6.98
C ASP A 32 9.19 17.52 -6.00
N ARG A 33 7.89 17.51 -5.69
CA ARG A 33 7.33 16.57 -4.71
C ARG A 33 7.56 15.11 -5.11
N PHE A 34 7.40 14.80 -6.40
CA PHE A 34 7.56 13.44 -6.91
C PHE A 34 8.99 12.93 -6.71
N HIS A 35 9.98 13.73 -7.06
CA HIS A 35 11.38 13.36 -6.90
C HIS A 35 11.86 13.39 -5.44
N LEU A 36 11.31 14.25 -4.58
CA LEU A 36 11.56 14.17 -3.13
C LEU A 36 11.12 12.81 -2.56
N HIS A 37 9.95 12.31 -2.95
CA HIS A 37 9.48 10.99 -2.55
C HIS A 37 10.40 9.88 -3.06
N GLN A 38 10.79 9.94 -4.33
CA GLN A 38 11.68 8.93 -4.93
C GLN A 38 13.04 8.89 -4.22
N ASN A 39 13.64 10.04 -3.95
CA ASN A 39 14.92 10.16 -3.24
C ASN A 39 14.84 9.57 -1.83
N LEU A 40 13.76 9.88 -1.10
CA LEU A 40 13.56 9.36 0.25
C LEU A 40 13.40 7.84 0.24
N LEU A 41 12.55 7.31 -0.64
CA LEU A 41 12.30 5.87 -0.73
C LEU A 41 13.57 5.09 -1.10
N GLU A 42 14.38 5.64 -2.01
CA GLU A 42 15.66 5.03 -2.40
C GLU A 42 16.65 5.00 -1.24
N ALA A 43 16.77 6.11 -0.50
CA ALA A 43 17.62 6.17 0.69
C ALA A 43 17.18 5.18 1.78
N VAL A 44 15.88 5.14 2.09
CA VAL A 44 15.32 4.21 3.09
C VAL A 44 15.55 2.76 2.67
N LYS A 45 15.27 2.43 1.41
CA LYS A 45 15.50 1.09 0.86
C LYS A 45 16.97 0.68 0.97
N SER A 46 17.89 1.59 0.64
CA SER A 46 19.33 1.35 0.74
C SER A 46 19.75 1.03 2.18
N VAL A 47 19.25 1.81 3.15
CA VAL A 47 19.56 1.59 4.57
C VAL A 47 19.05 0.21 5.00
N ILE A 48 17.78 -0.10 4.76
CA ILE A 48 17.17 -1.38 5.16
C ILE A 48 17.94 -2.55 4.57
N ASN A 49 18.25 -2.51 3.28
CA ASN A 49 18.99 -3.57 2.60
C ASN A 49 20.42 -3.74 3.14
N SER A 50 21.02 -2.68 3.67
CA SER A 50 22.36 -2.73 4.27
C SER A 50 22.34 -3.19 5.73
N THR A 51 21.27 -2.88 6.47
CA THR A 51 21.17 -3.15 7.91
C THR A 51 20.52 -4.49 8.23
N VAL A 52 19.58 -4.96 7.41
CA VAL A 52 18.79 -6.15 7.70
C VAL A 52 19.37 -7.34 6.91
N PRO A 53 19.75 -8.44 7.58
CA PRO A 53 20.22 -9.63 6.89
C PRO A 53 19.09 -10.25 6.05
N VAL A 54 19.43 -10.74 4.85
CA VAL A 54 18.48 -11.34 3.90
C VAL A 54 17.81 -12.59 4.47
N ASP A 55 18.58 -13.38 5.23
CA ASP A 55 18.11 -14.63 5.84
C ASP A 55 18.24 -14.55 7.36
N ILE A 56 17.10 -14.70 8.06
CA ILE A 56 17.08 -14.88 9.50
C ILE A 56 16.95 -16.39 9.76
N LYS A 57 18.04 -17.03 10.20
CA LYS A 57 18.00 -18.43 10.63
C LYS A 57 17.27 -18.51 11.96
N ILE A 58 16.06 -19.06 11.96
CA ILE A 58 15.33 -19.39 13.20
C ILE A 58 16.05 -20.57 13.87
N PRO A 59 16.57 -20.43 15.11
CA PRO A 59 17.18 -21.54 15.83
C PRO A 59 16.13 -22.63 16.08
N LYS A 60 16.45 -23.88 15.77
CA LYS A 60 15.55 -25.04 15.94
C LYS A 60 15.34 -25.47 17.39
N ASP A 61 16.07 -24.87 18.33
CA ASP A 61 16.14 -25.34 19.72
C ASP A 61 15.21 -24.60 20.68
N ALA A 62 14.42 -23.63 20.20
CA ALA A 62 13.45 -22.90 21.03
C ALA A 62 12.15 -23.69 21.33
N SER A 63 12.06 -24.95 20.88
CA SER A 63 10.88 -25.81 21.05
C SER A 63 11.00 -26.88 22.15
N LEU A 64 12.01 -26.85 23.03
CA LEU A 64 12.20 -27.90 24.06
C LEU A 64 12.32 -27.41 25.51
N THR A 65 11.72 -26.28 25.88
CA THR A 65 11.71 -25.83 27.30
C THR A 65 10.31 -25.59 27.89
N TYR A 66 9.25 -26.16 27.30
CA TYR A 66 7.88 -26.08 27.85
C TYR A 66 7.22 -27.44 28.16
N ALA A 67 7.98 -28.55 28.19
CA ALA A 67 7.37 -29.88 28.30
C ALA A 67 7.45 -30.58 29.68
N GLU A 68 8.17 -30.08 30.69
CA GLU A 68 8.46 -30.87 31.92
C GLU A 68 8.07 -30.21 33.25
N ALA A 69 7.09 -29.30 33.28
CA ALA A 69 6.66 -28.71 34.55
C ALA A 69 5.15 -28.42 34.64
N ALA A 70 4.28 -29.40 34.40
CA ALA A 70 2.87 -29.33 34.86
C ALA A 70 2.14 -30.69 34.74
N VAL A 71 2.45 -31.65 35.61
CA VAL A 71 1.48 -32.70 35.97
C VAL A 71 1.16 -32.52 37.44
N SER A 72 0.05 -31.84 37.73
CA SER A 72 -0.93 -32.19 38.78
C SER A 72 -1.95 -31.06 39.00
N ALA A 73 -3.23 -31.45 38.94
CA ALA A 73 -4.44 -30.80 39.47
C ALA A 73 -5.28 -29.89 38.52
N PRO A 74 -6.63 -29.88 38.68
CA PRO A 74 -7.58 -29.85 37.56
C PRO A 74 -8.25 -28.49 37.27
N LEU A 75 -8.65 -28.35 36.00
CA LEU A 75 -9.75 -27.56 35.42
C LEU A 75 -10.18 -26.28 36.15
N VAL A 76 -9.63 -25.14 35.70
CA VAL A 76 -10.43 -23.92 35.49
C VAL A 76 -10.00 -23.32 34.15
N GLU A 77 -10.79 -23.56 33.10
CA GLU A 77 -10.69 -22.81 31.85
C GLU A 77 -11.04 -21.34 32.13
N ARG A 78 -10.01 -20.52 32.32
CA ARG A 78 -10.08 -19.07 32.14
C ARG A 78 -8.72 -18.55 31.68
N GLY A 79 -8.32 -18.96 30.48
CA GLY A 79 -7.26 -18.32 29.73
C GLY A 79 -7.88 -17.66 28.52
N LYS A 80 -8.08 -16.34 28.57
CA LYS A 80 -8.50 -15.54 27.41
C LYS A 80 -7.51 -15.82 26.27
N LYS A 81 -7.90 -16.68 25.31
CA LYS A 81 -7.29 -16.67 23.98
C LYS A 81 -7.47 -15.25 23.48
N MET A 82 -6.39 -14.51 23.29
CA MET A 82 -6.46 -13.29 22.51
C MET A 82 -6.98 -13.73 21.13
N PRO A 83 -8.10 -13.18 20.63
CA PRO A 83 -8.43 -13.39 19.24
C PRO A 83 -7.29 -12.77 18.43
N GLU A 84 -6.72 -13.55 17.51
CA GLU A 84 -6.05 -13.01 16.33
C GLU A 84 -7.11 -12.26 15.52
N ALA A 85 -7.42 -11.03 15.94
CA ALA A 85 -8.09 -10.05 15.13
C ALA A 85 -7.09 -8.90 15.00
N VAL A 86 -6.13 -9.09 14.11
CA VAL A 86 -5.48 -7.94 13.48
C VAL A 86 -6.59 -7.31 12.65
N ASP A 87 -7.23 -6.29 13.22
CA ASP A 87 -8.23 -5.46 12.54
C ASP A 87 -7.55 -4.77 11.36
N ASN A 88 -7.36 -5.49 10.25
CA ASN A 88 -7.45 -4.88 8.95
C ASN A 88 -8.90 -4.40 8.87
N LEU A 89 -9.16 -3.18 9.31
CA LEU A 89 -10.44 -2.54 9.08
C LEU A 89 -10.57 -2.42 7.56
N ILE A 90 -11.23 -3.41 6.95
CA ILE A 90 -11.45 -3.45 5.51
C ILE A 90 -12.35 -2.26 5.19
N GLU A 91 -11.73 -1.15 4.82
CA GLU A 91 -12.43 0.06 4.44
C GLU A 91 -12.76 -0.03 2.96
N TYR A 92 -14.04 -0.20 2.64
CA TYR A 92 -14.51 -0.29 1.26
C TYR A 92 -14.57 1.08 0.59
N ASN A 93 -14.28 1.13 -0.71
CA ASN A 93 -14.50 2.29 -1.55
C ASN A 93 -16.01 2.43 -1.84
N PRO A 94 -16.68 3.49 -1.37
CA PRO A 94 -18.13 3.63 -1.52
C PRO A 94 -18.57 3.67 -2.99
N LYS A 95 -17.75 4.20 -3.89
CA LYS A 95 -18.05 4.24 -5.34
C LYS A 95 -18.04 2.84 -5.95
N SER A 96 -17.05 2.02 -5.58
CA SER A 96 -16.94 0.64 -6.06
C SER A 96 -18.09 -0.22 -5.54
N VAL A 97 -18.46 -0.06 -4.26
CA VAL A 97 -19.60 -0.76 -3.65
C VAL A 97 -20.91 -0.39 -4.35
N GLN A 98 -21.15 0.90 -4.59
CA GLN A 98 -22.34 1.37 -5.29
C GLN A 98 -22.42 0.80 -6.72
N LEU A 99 -21.29 0.81 -7.44
CA LEU A 99 -21.22 0.25 -8.80
C LEU A 99 -21.49 -1.26 -8.80
N TYR A 100 -20.91 -2.00 -7.85
CA TYR A 100 -21.12 -3.43 -7.68
C TYR A 100 -22.59 -3.78 -7.49
N ASN A 101 -23.25 -3.11 -6.54
CA ASN A 101 -24.67 -3.34 -6.25
C ASN A 101 -25.55 -3.02 -7.45
N SER A 102 -25.32 -1.87 -8.09
CA SER A 102 -26.09 -1.44 -9.26
C SER A 102 -25.98 -2.44 -10.41
N ILE A 103 -24.77 -2.94 -10.71
CA ILE A 103 -24.56 -3.94 -11.77
C ILE A 103 -25.32 -5.23 -11.48
N ARG A 104 -25.30 -5.70 -10.23
CA ARG A 104 -26.01 -6.93 -9.83
C ARG A 104 -27.53 -6.76 -9.83
N GLU A 105 -28.03 -5.61 -9.40
CA GLU A 105 -29.47 -5.29 -9.45
C GLU A 105 -30.00 -5.31 -10.89
N TYR A 106 -29.32 -4.62 -11.83
CA TYR A 106 -29.73 -4.66 -13.23
C TYR A 106 -29.56 -6.03 -13.87
N ALA A 107 -28.53 -6.79 -13.49
CA ALA A 107 -28.37 -8.16 -13.98
C ALA A 107 -29.48 -9.09 -13.47
N ALA A 108 -29.88 -8.96 -12.20
CA ALA A 108 -31.00 -9.69 -11.61
C ALA A 108 -32.34 -9.32 -12.27
N ALA A 109 -32.50 -8.05 -12.67
CA ALA A 109 -33.63 -7.59 -13.47
C ALA A 109 -33.58 -8.02 -14.96
N GLY A 110 -32.61 -8.85 -15.35
CA GLY A 110 -32.52 -9.45 -16.69
C GLY A 110 -31.91 -8.55 -17.78
N TYR A 111 -31.29 -7.43 -17.41
CA TYR A 111 -30.68 -6.54 -18.40
C TYR A 111 -29.42 -7.16 -19.00
N SER A 112 -29.23 -6.99 -20.32
CA SER A 112 -28.00 -7.42 -20.98
C SER A 112 -26.81 -6.58 -20.53
N LYS A 113 -25.62 -7.18 -20.48
CA LYS A 113 -24.37 -6.48 -20.08
C LYS A 113 -24.12 -5.19 -20.87
N ARG A 114 -24.48 -5.18 -22.16
CA ARG A 114 -24.38 -3.99 -23.02
C ARG A 114 -25.33 -2.87 -22.59
N LYS A 115 -26.53 -3.23 -22.12
CA LYS A 115 -27.51 -2.25 -21.63
C LYS A 115 -27.12 -1.71 -20.26
N ILE A 116 -26.61 -2.57 -19.37
CA ILE A 116 -26.05 -2.18 -18.06
C ILE A 116 -24.91 -1.17 -18.24
N ALA A 117 -23.96 -1.45 -19.14
CA ALA A 117 -22.84 -0.55 -19.44
C ALA A 117 -23.31 0.85 -19.91
N LYS A 118 -24.40 0.90 -20.69
CA LYS A 118 -24.98 2.17 -21.15
C LYS A 118 -25.68 2.93 -20.01
N ILE A 119 -26.43 2.24 -19.16
CA ILE A 119 -27.18 2.85 -18.04
C ILE A 119 -26.22 3.38 -16.97
N LEU A 120 -25.19 2.62 -16.64
CA LEU A 120 -24.21 2.96 -15.60
C LEU A 120 -23.02 3.79 -16.14
N HIS A 121 -23.06 4.17 -17.42
CA HIS A 121 -22.00 4.94 -18.09
C HIS A 121 -20.60 4.36 -17.87
N CYS A 122 -20.45 3.04 -17.92
CA CYS A 122 -19.19 2.34 -17.67
C CYS A 122 -18.82 1.40 -18.82
N GLY A 123 -17.56 0.93 -18.83
CA GLY A 123 -17.08 0.02 -19.87
C GLY A 123 -17.74 -1.36 -19.81
N ARG A 124 -17.93 -2.00 -20.97
CA ARG A 124 -18.43 -3.40 -21.05
C ARG A 124 -17.54 -4.38 -20.26
N ASN A 125 -16.22 -4.14 -20.25
CA ASN A 125 -15.27 -4.92 -19.49
C ASN A 125 -15.48 -4.75 -17.98
N THR A 126 -15.82 -3.54 -17.53
CA THR A 126 -16.17 -3.27 -16.13
C THR A 126 -17.39 -4.08 -15.71
N VAL A 127 -18.45 -4.10 -16.52
CA VAL A 127 -19.64 -4.92 -16.23
C VAL A 127 -19.30 -6.41 -16.13
N ASN A 128 -18.48 -6.93 -17.04
CA ASN A 128 -17.99 -8.32 -16.94
C ASN A 128 -17.17 -8.57 -15.68
N LYS A 129 -16.25 -7.66 -15.33
CA LYS A 129 -15.38 -7.77 -14.15
C LYS A 129 -16.21 -7.83 -12.87
N TYR A 130 -17.22 -6.96 -12.74
CA TYR A 130 -18.02 -6.86 -11.52
C TYR A 130 -19.10 -7.95 -11.39
N LEU A 131 -19.53 -8.56 -12.50
CA LEU A 131 -20.41 -9.73 -12.44
C LEU A 131 -19.67 -11.01 -12.04
N ASN A 132 -18.43 -11.17 -12.49
CA ASN A 132 -17.65 -12.40 -12.29
C ASN A 132 -16.62 -12.30 -11.16
N GLY A 133 -16.33 -11.10 -10.67
CA GLY A 133 -15.31 -10.85 -9.66
C GLY A 133 -15.84 -10.95 -8.23
N ASP A 134 -14.90 -11.17 -7.32
CA ASP A 134 -15.16 -11.20 -5.88
C ASP A 134 -15.39 -9.80 -5.31
N TYR A 135 -16.29 -9.68 -4.33
CA TYR A 135 -16.70 -8.41 -3.75
C TYR A 135 -15.53 -7.72 -3.05
N GLU A 136 -14.82 -8.44 -2.19
CA GLU A 136 -13.69 -7.92 -1.40
C GLU A 136 -12.62 -7.30 -2.31
N SER A 137 -12.23 -8.04 -3.35
CA SER A 137 -11.20 -7.61 -4.29
C SER A 137 -11.60 -6.39 -5.14
N LEU A 138 -12.89 -6.16 -5.37
CA LEU A 138 -13.39 -5.07 -6.22
C LEU A 138 -13.75 -3.82 -5.43
N CYS A 139 -14.21 -4.02 -4.20
CA CYS A 139 -14.77 -2.98 -3.38
C CYS A 139 -13.79 -2.46 -2.32
N ASN A 140 -12.68 -3.13 -2.06
CA ASN A 140 -11.67 -2.62 -1.13
C ASN A 140 -11.07 -1.29 -1.58
N ARG A 141 -10.72 -0.43 -0.60
CA ARG A 141 -9.93 0.76 -0.88
C ARG A 141 -8.52 0.36 -1.31
N ASP A 142 -8.25 0.48 -2.60
CA ASP A 142 -6.89 0.53 -3.10
C ASP A 142 -6.28 1.88 -2.73
N PHE A 143 -5.50 1.92 -1.64
CA PHE A 143 -4.68 3.09 -1.24
C PHE A 143 -3.67 3.53 -2.32
N ARG A 144 -3.53 2.77 -3.40
CA ARG A 144 -2.64 3.04 -4.55
C ARG A 144 -3.32 3.84 -5.68
N SER A 145 -4.63 4.06 -5.63
CA SER A 145 -5.41 4.66 -6.73
C SER A 145 -5.51 6.19 -6.71
N GLY A 146 -4.81 6.87 -5.79
CA GLY A 146 -4.87 8.33 -5.60
C GLY A 146 -3.58 9.09 -5.95
N MET A 147 -2.81 8.62 -6.93
CA MET A 147 -1.77 9.44 -7.58
C MET A 147 -2.35 9.99 -8.89
N ASP A 148 -3.18 11.03 -8.77
CA ASP A 148 -3.52 11.98 -9.83
C ASP A 148 -3.27 13.39 -9.30
#